data_AF-E6PGZ4-F1
#
_entry.id   AF-E6PGZ4-F1
#
_cell.length_a   1.000
_cell.length_b   1.000
_cell.length_c   1.000
_cell.angle_alpha   90.00
_cell.angle_beta   90.00
_cell.angle_gamma   90.00
#
_symmetry.space_group_name_H-M   'P 1'
#
loop_
_entity.id
_entity.type
_entity.pdbx_description
1 polymer ?
#
loop_
_entity_poly.entity_id
_entity_poly.type
_entity_poly.pdbx_seq_one_letter_code
_entity_poly.pdbx_strand_id
1 'polypeptide(L)'
;MLNPTRFFHVRLLAAAFSLTLLAACGGSGCPSCNAPSYNPPPPHATPTPVPGATPTPVPGATPTPTPTPTPTPTPTPTPTPAALSCTQGGVNSITLGPALAPFALLAGSTISNVGLTNVGFLPGAVTLGVNDDLIGVSPGTSVTGFYPPGTDSDGTNAIYAAGYNTNAAVPLNAENALTTAYNTAAGTASTATVAGDLSQASSPGYPTGTLPPGVYKSSSSLSIAAGNLTLDGGGNANSVFIFQMASTLTTTLNGGTSGNILLKGNASPCNIYWQVGSSATLGGQTFYGNVLAYSSITINASTFTGRALAGGTTLGDGAVSIPLAGGSLITNPGGN
;
A
#
# COMPACT_ATOMS: atom_id res chain seq x y z
N MET A 1 -50.78 26.29 13.25
CA MET A 1 -52.05 25.84 12.62
C MET A 1 -51.70 24.99 11.41
N LEU A 2 -52.04 23.69 11.47
CA LEU A 2 -52.20 22.67 10.40
C LEU A 2 -51.04 22.44 9.40
N ASN A 3 -50.66 21.24 8.95
CA ASN A 3 -50.75 19.82 9.33
C ASN A 3 -49.94 19.08 8.23
N PRO A 4 -48.96 18.21 8.53
CA PRO A 4 -48.20 17.48 7.51
C PRO A 4 -48.74 16.05 7.36
N THR A 5 -49.40 15.70 6.25
CA THR A 5 -49.62 14.28 5.89
C THR A 5 -49.90 14.14 4.39
N ARG A 6 -49.11 13.29 3.71
CA ARG A 6 -49.49 12.35 2.63
C ARG A 6 -48.34 12.19 1.65
N PHE A 7 -47.52 11.16 1.84
CA PHE A 7 -46.90 10.38 0.74
C PHE A 7 -46.21 9.17 1.34
N PHE A 8 -46.97 8.11 1.63
CA PHE A 8 -46.47 6.73 1.73
C PHE A 8 -47.67 5.80 1.76
N HIS A 9 -48.13 5.37 0.59
CA HIS A 9 -49.02 4.21 0.39
C HIS A 9 -48.81 3.71 -1.04
N VAL A 10 -47.88 2.78 -1.26
CA VAL A 10 -48.05 1.66 -2.21
C VAL A 10 -47.20 0.49 -1.67
N ARG A 11 -47.83 -0.40 -0.90
CA ARG A 11 -47.47 -1.82 -0.88
C ARG A 11 -48.59 -2.55 -1.61
N LEU A 12 -48.23 -3.69 -2.21
CA LEU A 12 -49.04 -4.88 -2.51
C LEU A 12 -49.43 -5.13 -4.00
N LEU A 13 -49.22 -6.39 -4.40
CA LEU A 13 -49.58 -7.15 -5.62
C LEU A 13 -48.71 -6.90 -6.87
N ALA A 14 -48.25 -7.91 -7.63
CA ALA A 14 -48.77 -9.25 -7.85
C ALA A 14 -47.65 -10.26 -8.17
N ALA A 15 -47.74 -11.43 -7.54
CA ALA A 15 -47.13 -12.68 -7.98
C ALA A 15 -48.18 -13.49 -8.76
N ALA A 16 -47.69 -14.41 -9.60
CA ALA A 16 -48.43 -15.42 -10.37
C ALA A 16 -49.07 -14.97 -11.69
N PHE A 17 -48.53 -15.47 -12.81
CA PHE A 17 -49.20 -16.41 -13.73
C PHE A 17 -48.39 -16.51 -15.04
N SER A 18 -47.94 -17.71 -15.38
CA SER A 18 -48.02 -18.27 -16.75
C SER A 18 -47.38 -19.65 -16.78
N LEU A 19 -48.18 -20.65 -16.41
CA LEU A 19 -47.99 -22.05 -16.75
C LEU A 19 -49.31 -22.50 -17.38
N THR A 20 -49.33 -22.77 -18.70
CA THR A 20 -50.09 -23.88 -19.30
C THR A 20 -49.83 -24.03 -20.81
N LEU A 21 -49.27 -25.20 -21.13
CA LEU A 21 -49.55 -26.14 -22.23
C LEU A 21 -49.72 -25.65 -23.68
N LEU A 22 -48.87 -26.19 -24.55
CA LEU A 22 -49.33 -26.81 -25.79
C LEU A 22 -48.62 -28.14 -26.03
N ALA A 23 -49.43 -29.19 -26.23
CA ALA A 23 -49.01 -30.56 -26.46
C ALA A 23 -48.90 -30.88 -27.96
N ALA A 24 -48.07 -31.89 -28.23
CA ALA A 24 -48.13 -32.85 -29.36
C ALA A 24 -47.78 -32.38 -30.79
N CYS A 25 -46.63 -32.85 -31.28
CA CYS A 25 -46.50 -33.78 -32.42
C CYS A 25 -45.02 -34.23 -32.44
N GLY A 26 -44.60 -35.49 -32.49
CA GLY A 26 -45.22 -36.63 -33.18
C GLY A 26 -44.65 -36.77 -34.58
N GLY A 27 -43.39 -37.23 -34.69
CA GLY A 27 -42.85 -37.94 -35.84
C GLY A 27 -42.43 -37.15 -37.09
N SER A 28 -41.46 -37.75 -37.79
CA SER A 28 -41.18 -37.67 -39.24
C SER A 28 -39.87 -36.97 -39.61
N GLY A 29 -38.99 -37.75 -40.24
CA GLY A 29 -37.63 -37.39 -40.59
C GLY A 29 -37.51 -36.22 -41.56
N CYS A 30 -36.36 -35.57 -41.48
CA CYS A 30 -35.95 -34.54 -42.42
C CYS A 30 -35.67 -35.22 -43.78
N PRO A 31 -36.40 -34.94 -44.87
CA PRO A 31 -36.25 -35.65 -46.15
C PRO A 31 -35.04 -35.19 -46.98
N SER A 32 -34.15 -34.36 -46.44
CA SER A 32 -33.04 -33.78 -47.22
C SER A 32 -31.82 -33.37 -46.39
N CYS A 33 -31.47 -34.15 -45.36
CA CYS A 33 -30.12 -34.07 -44.78
C CYS A 33 -29.22 -35.08 -45.51
N ASN A 34 -28.62 -34.64 -46.62
CA ASN A 34 -27.65 -35.44 -47.37
C ASN A 34 -26.30 -35.40 -46.63
N ALA A 35 -26.12 -36.29 -45.65
CA ALA A 35 -24.81 -36.54 -45.04
C ALA A 35 -24.07 -37.60 -45.85
N PRO A 36 -22.88 -37.32 -46.42
CA PRO A 36 -22.14 -38.33 -47.16
C PRO A 36 -21.72 -39.49 -46.23
N SER A 37 -21.88 -40.71 -46.73
CA SER A 37 -21.53 -41.95 -46.05
C SER A 37 -20.03 -42.03 -45.72
N TYR A 38 -19.71 -42.24 -44.45
CA TYR A 38 -18.35 -42.55 -44.00
C TYR A 38 -17.96 -43.94 -44.47
N ASN A 39 -17.03 -44.02 -45.43
CA ASN A 39 -16.44 -45.27 -45.91
C ASN A 39 -15.05 -45.42 -45.25
N PRO A 40 -14.83 -46.41 -44.37
CA PRO A 40 -13.50 -46.65 -43.82
C PRO A 40 -12.54 -47.15 -44.92
N PRO A 41 -11.30 -46.64 -44.97
CA PRO A 41 -10.34 -47.05 -46.00
C PRO A 41 -9.93 -48.52 -45.84
N PRO A 42 -9.63 -49.23 -46.95
CA PRO A 42 -9.26 -50.64 -46.93
C PRO A 42 -7.90 -50.86 -46.22
N PRO A 43 -7.69 -52.04 -45.60
CA PRO A 43 -6.46 -52.35 -44.90
C PRO A 43 -5.26 -52.33 -45.87
N HIS A 44 -4.27 -51.52 -45.54
CA HIS A 44 -3.05 -51.35 -46.32
C HIS A 44 -2.17 -52.60 -46.19
N ALA A 45 -1.72 -53.15 -47.31
CA ALA A 45 -0.85 -54.32 -47.33
C ALA A 45 0.52 -53.98 -46.70
N THR A 46 1.00 -54.89 -45.85
CA THR A 46 2.32 -54.85 -45.23
C THR A 46 3.40 -54.98 -46.31
N PRO A 47 4.34 -54.03 -46.45
CA PRO A 47 5.39 -54.12 -47.47
C PRO A 47 6.40 -55.21 -47.10
N THR A 48 6.72 -56.05 -48.09
CA THR A 48 7.78 -57.08 -48.03
C THR A 48 9.16 -56.41 -48.06
N PRO A 49 10.14 -56.80 -47.21
CA PRO A 49 11.45 -56.19 -47.21
C PRO A 49 12.23 -56.52 -48.50
N VAL A 50 12.75 -55.49 -49.16
CA VAL A 50 13.67 -55.58 -50.30
C VAL A 50 15.11 -55.74 -49.78
N PRO A 51 15.91 -56.69 -50.29
CA PRO A 51 17.32 -56.81 -49.91
C PRO A 51 18.12 -55.56 -50.28
N GLY A 52 18.81 -54.98 -49.29
CA GLY A 52 19.60 -53.75 -49.43
C GLY A 52 20.87 -53.96 -50.26
N ALA A 53 21.15 -53.01 -51.15
CA ALA A 53 22.40 -52.97 -51.92
C ALA A 53 23.60 -52.61 -51.03
N THR A 54 24.72 -53.28 -51.27
CA THR A 54 26.01 -53.05 -50.62
C THR A 54 26.54 -51.64 -50.93
N PRO A 55 26.89 -50.81 -49.93
CA PRO A 55 27.41 -49.46 -50.17
C PRO A 55 28.86 -49.47 -50.66
N THR A 56 29.13 -48.66 -51.69
CA THR A 56 30.48 -48.34 -52.20
C THR A 56 31.13 -47.26 -51.31
N PRO A 57 32.41 -47.36 -50.93
CA PRO A 57 33.05 -46.36 -50.06
C PRO A 57 33.26 -45.02 -50.78
N VAL A 58 32.82 -43.94 -50.14
CA VAL A 58 33.01 -42.54 -50.57
C VAL A 58 34.28 -41.98 -49.90
N PRO A 59 35.21 -41.32 -50.62
CA PRO A 59 36.40 -40.70 -50.03
C PRO A 59 36.05 -39.56 -49.05
N GLY A 60 36.73 -39.54 -47.90
CA GLY A 60 36.47 -38.60 -46.80
C GLY A 60 36.80 -37.15 -47.15
N ALA A 61 35.89 -36.24 -46.79
CA ALA A 61 36.10 -34.80 -46.91
C ALA A 61 37.07 -34.27 -45.84
N THR A 62 37.99 -33.40 -46.26
CA THR A 62 38.93 -32.68 -45.38
C THR A 62 38.17 -31.67 -44.49
N PRO A 63 38.42 -31.62 -43.17
CA PRO A 63 37.70 -30.71 -42.28
C PRO A 63 38.08 -29.24 -42.54
N THR A 64 37.06 -28.38 -42.65
CA THR A 64 37.21 -26.93 -42.73
C THR A 64 37.32 -26.35 -41.31
N PRO A 65 38.25 -25.43 -41.01
CA PRO A 65 38.42 -24.89 -39.66
C PRO A 65 37.22 -24.02 -39.24
N THR A 66 36.71 -24.29 -38.03
CA THR A 66 35.62 -23.54 -37.39
C THR A 66 36.09 -22.15 -36.93
N PRO A 67 35.38 -21.05 -37.23
CA PRO A 67 35.77 -19.72 -36.77
C PRO A 67 35.66 -19.59 -35.24
N THR A 68 36.67 -18.98 -34.63
CA THR A 68 36.74 -18.70 -33.19
C THR A 68 35.70 -17.63 -32.79
N PRO A 69 34.91 -17.82 -31.72
CA PRO A 69 33.89 -16.85 -31.32
C PRO A 69 34.53 -15.54 -30.85
N THR A 70 33.99 -14.42 -31.34
CA THR A 70 34.38 -13.06 -30.91
C THR A 70 33.76 -12.80 -29.52
N PRO A 71 34.52 -12.26 -28.53
CA PRO A 71 33.99 -12.01 -27.20
C PRO A 71 32.86 -10.97 -27.25
N THR A 72 31.72 -11.31 -26.67
CA THR A 72 30.59 -10.38 -26.50
C THR A 72 30.95 -9.35 -25.43
N PRO A 73 30.71 -8.03 -25.65
CA PRO A 73 31.01 -7.02 -24.65
C PRO A 73 30.20 -7.29 -23.37
N THR A 74 30.90 -7.38 -22.24
CA THR A 74 30.30 -7.52 -20.92
C THR A 74 29.41 -6.30 -20.64
N PRO A 75 28.13 -6.47 -20.25
CA PRO A 75 27.28 -5.34 -19.92
C PRO A 75 27.91 -4.52 -18.80
N THR A 76 28.06 -3.21 -19.01
CA THR A 76 28.41 -2.26 -17.95
C THR A 76 27.30 -2.32 -16.89
N PRO A 77 27.61 -2.55 -15.59
CA PRO A 77 26.57 -2.58 -14.58
C PRO A 77 25.90 -1.22 -14.52
N THR A 78 24.59 -1.19 -14.78
CA THR A 78 23.71 -0.06 -14.44
C THR A 78 23.90 0.23 -12.95
N PRO A 79 24.13 1.48 -12.51
CA PRO A 79 24.20 1.77 -11.09
C PRO A 79 22.88 1.34 -10.44
N THR A 80 22.94 0.30 -9.62
CA THR A 80 21.83 -0.14 -8.80
C THR A 80 21.44 1.06 -7.91
N PRO A 81 20.21 1.61 -8.02
CA PRO A 81 19.74 2.57 -7.04
C PRO A 81 19.96 1.94 -5.66
N ALA A 82 20.65 2.64 -4.76
CA ALA A 82 20.85 2.15 -3.41
C ALA A 82 19.46 1.84 -2.83
N ALA A 83 19.15 0.55 -2.65
CA ALA A 83 17.92 0.15 -2.00
C ALA A 83 17.99 0.77 -0.60
N LEU A 84 17.04 1.65 -0.29
CA LEU A 84 16.83 2.14 1.05
C LEU A 84 16.22 0.99 1.84
N SER A 85 17.06 0.04 2.25
CA SER A 85 16.72 -0.79 3.39
C SER A 85 16.57 0.16 4.57
N CYS A 86 15.35 0.19 5.08
CA CYS A 86 14.85 0.90 6.24
C CYS A 86 15.58 0.45 7.53
N THR A 87 16.83 0.88 7.70
CA THR A 87 17.57 0.64 8.94
C THR A 87 17.01 1.56 10.03
N GLN A 88 16.19 1.02 10.92
CA GLN A 88 16.00 1.63 12.24
C GLN A 88 17.26 1.36 13.06
N GLY A 89 17.83 2.39 13.68
CA GLY A 89 19.04 2.21 14.48
C GLY A 89 19.70 3.49 14.99
N GLY A 90 19.11 4.65 14.73
CA GLY A 90 19.55 5.90 15.33
C GLY A 90 19.26 6.00 16.82
N VAL A 91 19.98 6.88 17.49
CA VAL A 91 19.63 7.27 18.87
C VAL A 91 18.18 7.77 18.91
N ASN A 92 17.42 7.28 19.89
CA ASN A 92 15.97 7.55 20.04
C ASN A 92 15.07 6.95 18.93
N SER A 93 15.53 6.00 18.10
CA SER A 93 14.62 5.30 17.19
C SER A 93 13.49 4.61 17.95
N ILE A 94 12.26 4.71 17.44
CA ILE A 94 11.09 4.05 18.04
C ILE A 94 10.90 2.69 17.39
N THR A 95 11.22 1.62 18.12
CA THR A 95 10.99 0.25 17.66
C THR A 95 9.49 0.00 17.50
N LEU A 96 9.06 -0.26 16.26
CA LEU A 96 7.68 -0.61 15.96
C LEU A 96 7.42 -2.11 16.21
N GLY A 97 8.44 -2.94 15.97
CA GLY A 97 8.34 -4.38 16.17
C GLY A 97 7.52 -5.08 15.09
N PRO A 98 7.61 -6.42 15.03
CA PRO A 98 7.07 -7.20 13.92
C PRO A 98 5.54 -7.18 13.83
N ALA A 99 4.83 -6.83 14.91
CA ALA A 99 3.38 -6.74 14.90
C ALA A 99 2.86 -5.45 14.24
N LEU A 100 3.58 -4.34 14.38
CA LEU A 100 3.13 -3.02 13.90
C LEU A 100 3.83 -2.58 12.63
N ALA A 101 5.12 -2.89 12.50
CA ALA A 101 5.95 -2.52 11.36
C ALA A 101 5.34 -2.80 9.98
N PRO A 102 4.64 -3.93 9.76
CA PRO A 102 4.10 -4.24 8.44
C PRO A 102 2.88 -3.39 8.07
N PHE A 103 2.23 -2.70 9.01
CA PHE A 103 1.02 -1.92 8.72
C PHE A 103 1.35 -0.56 8.08
N ALA A 104 0.84 -0.34 6.87
CA ALA A 104 0.77 0.98 6.25
C ALA A 104 -0.37 1.79 6.87
N LEU A 105 -1.53 1.14 7.09
CA LEU A 105 -2.74 1.73 7.65
C LEU A 105 -3.26 0.87 8.81
N LEU A 106 -3.35 1.45 10.00
CA LEU A 106 -3.95 0.80 11.17
C LEU A 106 -4.90 1.77 11.86
N ALA A 107 -6.09 1.30 12.24
CA ALA A 107 -7.06 2.13 12.95
C ALA A 107 -7.89 1.37 13.98
N GLY A 108 -8.18 2.04 15.11
CA GLY A 108 -9.04 1.49 16.16
C GLY A 108 -10.47 1.19 15.70
N SER A 109 -11.05 2.05 14.86
CA SER A 109 -12.48 2.02 14.52
C SER A 109 -12.79 1.65 13.06
N THR A 110 -12.35 2.46 12.11
CA THR A 110 -12.65 2.29 10.68
C THR A 110 -11.54 2.82 9.80
N ILE A 111 -11.38 2.20 8.63
CA ILE A 111 -10.61 2.78 7.52
C ILE A 111 -11.56 3.03 6.35
N SER A 112 -11.54 4.23 5.79
CA SER A 112 -12.36 4.59 4.63
C SER A 112 -11.52 5.22 3.53
N ASN A 113 -11.84 4.84 2.30
CA ASN A 113 -11.21 5.38 1.10
C ASN A 113 -12.28 5.78 0.07
N VAL A 114 -12.05 6.88 -0.64
CA VAL A 114 -12.95 7.35 -1.70
C VAL A 114 -12.37 7.10 -3.10
N GLY A 115 -11.07 7.30 -3.28
CA GLY A 115 -10.43 7.36 -4.60
C GLY A 115 -9.53 6.18 -4.94
N LEU A 116 -8.78 6.32 -6.03
CA LEU A 116 -7.87 5.30 -6.57
C LEU A 116 -6.57 5.20 -5.74
N THR A 117 -6.70 5.08 -4.42
CA THR A 117 -5.57 4.94 -3.50
C THR A 117 -4.85 3.63 -3.80
N ASN A 118 -3.52 3.69 -3.88
CA ASN A 118 -2.70 2.50 -3.96
C ASN A 118 -1.83 2.41 -2.70
N VAL A 119 -2.04 1.36 -1.92
CA VAL A 119 -1.18 0.99 -0.78
C VAL A 119 -0.11 0.02 -1.29
N GLY A 120 1.12 0.28 -0.91
CA GLY A 120 2.31 -0.44 -1.37
C GLY A 120 3.41 -0.39 -0.34
N PHE A 121 4.51 -1.07 -0.62
CA PHE A 121 5.74 -1.01 0.16
C PHE A 121 6.90 -0.46 -0.68
N LEU A 122 7.89 0.11 -0.01
CA LEU A 122 9.15 0.53 -0.64
C LEU A 122 9.96 -0.72 -1.03
N PRO A 123 10.48 -0.83 -2.27
CA PRO A 123 11.33 -1.97 -2.65
C PRO A 123 12.50 -2.16 -1.69
N GLY A 124 12.61 -3.34 -1.09
CA GLY A 124 13.64 -3.63 -0.08
C GLY A 124 13.26 -3.22 1.35
N ALA A 125 12.03 -2.78 1.59
CA ALA A 125 11.37 -2.92 2.88
C ALA A 125 11.38 -4.42 3.21
N VAL A 126 12.05 -4.80 4.30
CA VAL A 126 12.09 -6.18 4.77
C VAL A 126 11.32 -6.21 6.07
N THR A 127 10.09 -6.71 6.07
CA THR A 127 9.42 -7.17 7.30
C THR A 127 9.32 -8.69 7.34
N LEU A 128 10.44 -9.38 7.09
CA LEU A 128 10.59 -10.85 7.27
C LEU A 128 9.49 -11.73 6.60
N GLY A 129 8.70 -11.17 5.67
CA GLY A 129 7.49 -11.76 5.10
C GLY A 129 7.10 -11.16 3.73
N VAL A 130 5.91 -11.51 3.24
CA VAL A 130 5.32 -11.08 1.95
C VAL A 130 4.16 -10.09 2.12
N ASN A 131 4.06 -9.47 3.30
CA ASN A 131 2.89 -8.73 3.75
C ASN A 131 3.40 -7.47 4.45
N ASP A 132 3.93 -6.53 3.66
CA ASP A 132 4.78 -5.45 4.18
C ASP A 132 4.09 -4.07 4.11
N ASP A 133 2.82 -4.03 3.72
CA ASP A 133 1.97 -2.84 3.56
C ASP A 133 0.54 -3.02 4.10
N LEU A 134 0.38 -3.85 5.14
CA LEU A 134 -0.91 -4.25 5.70
C LEU A 134 -1.87 -3.09 6.02
N ILE A 135 -3.16 -3.37 5.82
CA ILE A 135 -4.29 -2.52 6.22
C ILE A 135 -5.08 -3.27 7.29
N GLY A 136 -5.39 -2.63 8.42
CA GLY A 136 -6.18 -3.32 9.44
C GLY A 136 -6.93 -2.43 10.40
N VAL A 137 -7.98 -3.02 10.98
CA VAL A 137 -8.79 -2.39 12.03
C VAL A 137 -8.97 -3.32 13.22
N SER A 138 -8.90 -2.77 14.43
CA SER A 138 -9.24 -3.48 15.67
C SER A 138 -9.44 -2.48 16.82
N PRO A 139 -10.50 -2.59 17.66
CA PRO A 139 -11.57 -3.59 17.62
C PRO A 139 -12.60 -3.35 16.52
N GLY A 140 -12.47 -2.25 15.78
CA GLY A 140 -13.21 -1.96 14.57
C GLY A 140 -13.20 -3.12 13.57
N THR A 141 -14.20 -3.14 12.69
CA THR A 141 -14.38 -4.23 11.71
C THR A 141 -14.52 -3.75 10.28
N SER A 142 -14.53 -2.42 10.06
CA SER A 142 -14.86 -1.86 8.76
C SER A 142 -13.65 -1.25 8.06
N VAL A 143 -13.32 -1.81 6.90
CA VAL A 143 -12.49 -1.19 5.87
C VAL A 143 -13.39 -1.01 4.64
N THR A 144 -13.45 0.20 4.09
CA THR A 144 -14.33 0.54 2.96
C THR A 144 -13.59 1.28 1.86
N GLY A 145 -14.06 1.12 0.62
CA GLY A 145 -13.49 1.79 -0.56
C GLY A 145 -12.20 1.18 -1.10
N PHE A 146 -11.82 -0.01 -0.62
CA PHE A 146 -10.78 -0.83 -1.25
C PHE A 146 -11.45 -1.94 -2.06
N TYR A 147 -10.93 -2.24 -3.24
CA TYR A 147 -11.43 -3.27 -4.12
C TYR A 147 -12.95 -3.22 -4.37
N PRO A 148 -13.51 -2.11 -4.91
CA PRO A 148 -12.89 -0.88 -5.47
C PRO A 148 -13.19 0.43 -4.68
N PRO A 149 -12.60 1.59 -5.04
CA PRO A 149 -11.59 1.81 -6.08
C PRO A 149 -10.13 1.71 -5.61
N GLY A 150 -9.87 1.75 -4.30
CA GLY A 150 -8.52 1.61 -3.76
C GLY A 150 -7.97 0.19 -3.94
N THR A 151 -6.65 0.05 -3.92
CA THR A 151 -5.94 -1.22 -4.00
C THR A 151 -4.80 -1.29 -3.00
N ASP A 152 -4.32 -2.50 -2.80
CA ASP A 152 -3.20 -2.87 -1.94
C ASP A 152 -2.28 -3.78 -2.76
N SER A 153 -0.96 -3.62 -2.67
CA SER A 153 -0.05 -4.30 -3.58
C SER A 153 0.02 -5.81 -3.33
N ASP A 154 -0.29 -6.24 -2.10
CA ASP A 154 -0.29 -7.64 -1.66
C ASP A 154 -1.70 -8.27 -1.75
N GLY A 155 -2.71 -7.49 -2.19
CA GLY A 155 -4.05 -7.98 -2.50
C GLY A 155 -5.02 -7.95 -1.31
N THR A 156 -6.21 -8.53 -1.49
CA THR A 156 -7.27 -8.51 -0.45
C THR A 156 -6.89 -9.23 0.85
N ASN A 157 -5.92 -10.15 0.80
CA ASN A 157 -5.49 -10.91 1.97
C ASN A 157 -4.62 -10.12 2.94
N ALA A 158 -4.05 -8.99 2.48
CA ALA A 158 -3.32 -8.02 3.30
C ALA A 158 -4.25 -7.06 4.07
N ILE A 159 -5.56 -7.12 3.82
CA ILE A 159 -6.56 -6.31 4.52
C ILE A 159 -7.22 -7.12 5.63
N TYR A 160 -7.08 -6.67 6.88
CA TYR A 160 -7.65 -7.30 8.07
C TYR A 160 -8.91 -6.56 8.54
N ALA A 161 -10.07 -7.03 8.08
CA ALA A 161 -11.39 -6.47 8.38
C ALA A 161 -12.52 -7.44 7.97
N ALA A 162 -13.77 -7.11 8.32
CA ALA A 162 -14.93 -7.82 7.80
C ALA A 162 -15.01 -7.66 6.27
N GLY A 163 -15.24 -8.76 5.55
CA GLY A 163 -15.25 -8.81 4.08
C GLY A 163 -13.87 -9.06 3.45
N TYR A 164 -12.80 -9.11 4.23
CA TYR A 164 -11.43 -9.44 3.80
C TYR A 164 -10.86 -10.57 4.68
N ASN A 165 -9.60 -10.45 5.13
CA ASN A 165 -9.03 -11.36 6.10
C ASN A 165 -9.62 -11.10 7.50
N THR A 166 -10.30 -12.09 8.07
CA THR A 166 -11.02 -11.95 9.35
C THR A 166 -10.17 -12.31 10.56
N ASN A 167 -8.85 -12.52 10.42
CA ASN A 167 -7.97 -12.79 11.55
C ASN A 167 -7.74 -11.53 12.40
N ALA A 168 -8.67 -11.24 13.30
CA ALA A 168 -8.66 -10.06 14.16
C ALA A 168 -7.47 -10.00 15.14
N ALA A 169 -6.78 -11.11 15.39
CA ALA A 169 -5.62 -11.13 16.28
C ALA A 169 -4.43 -10.31 15.71
N VAL A 170 -4.32 -10.24 14.39
CA VAL A 170 -3.23 -9.54 13.70
C VAL A 170 -3.30 -8.01 13.94
N PRO A 171 -4.40 -7.30 13.58
CA PRO A 171 -4.53 -5.88 13.89
C PRO A 171 -4.62 -5.61 15.41
N LEU A 172 -5.17 -6.53 16.22
CA LEU A 172 -5.18 -6.36 17.69
C LEU A 172 -3.76 -6.32 18.29
N ASN A 173 -2.87 -7.21 17.85
CA ASN A 173 -1.48 -7.20 18.29
C ASN A 173 -0.76 -5.93 17.83
N ALA A 174 -1.08 -5.43 16.63
CA ALA A 174 -0.55 -4.18 16.11
C ALA A 174 -1.02 -2.97 16.94
N GLU A 175 -2.30 -2.92 17.34
CA GLU A 175 -2.86 -1.86 18.19
C GLU A 175 -2.20 -1.83 19.59
N ASN A 176 -1.86 -2.98 20.15
CA ASN A 176 -1.07 -3.06 21.39
C ASN A 176 0.35 -2.53 21.22
N ALA A 177 1.00 -2.87 20.10
CA ALA A 177 2.32 -2.36 19.76
C ALA A 177 2.27 -0.85 19.46
N LEU A 178 1.19 -0.33 18.86
CA LEU A 178 0.95 1.08 18.63
C LEU A 178 0.87 1.86 19.93
N THR A 179 0.11 1.37 20.91
CA THR A 179 0.09 1.96 22.27
C THR A 179 1.50 2.09 22.85
N THR A 180 2.33 1.06 22.68
CA THR A 180 3.72 1.06 23.17
C THR A 180 4.59 2.07 22.42
N ALA A 181 4.52 2.09 21.09
CA ALA A 181 5.27 3.02 20.25
C ALA A 181 4.88 4.49 20.52
N TYR A 182 3.58 4.77 20.65
CA TYR A 182 3.05 6.10 20.98
C TYR A 182 3.59 6.59 22.33
N ASN A 183 3.50 5.77 23.38
CA ASN A 183 3.98 6.13 24.71
C ASN A 183 5.50 6.31 24.75
N THR A 184 6.25 5.50 24.00
CA THR A 184 7.71 5.65 23.85
C THR A 184 8.04 6.98 23.16
N ALA A 185 7.38 7.30 22.05
CA ALA A 185 7.57 8.57 21.34
C ALA A 185 7.20 9.77 22.21
N ALA A 186 6.10 9.70 22.97
CA ALA A 186 5.65 10.76 23.89
C ALA A 186 6.59 10.97 25.09
N GLY A 187 7.20 9.88 25.59
CA GLY A 187 8.10 9.88 26.74
C GLY A 187 9.56 10.16 26.42
N THR A 188 9.94 10.18 25.14
CA THR A 188 11.33 10.48 24.74
C THR A 188 11.70 11.92 25.13
N ALA A 189 12.88 12.10 25.74
CA ALA A 189 13.32 13.42 26.18
C ALA A 189 13.48 14.39 25.01
N SER A 190 12.85 15.57 25.13
CA SER A 190 12.89 16.60 24.08
C SER A 190 14.27 17.26 24.00
N THR A 191 14.75 17.47 22.78
CA THR A 191 15.97 18.26 22.50
C THR A 191 15.65 19.72 22.22
N ALA A 192 14.44 20.02 21.74
CA ALA A 192 14.00 21.38 21.42
C ALA A 192 12.48 21.55 21.61
N THR A 193 12.07 22.79 21.86
CA THR A 193 10.64 23.19 21.83
C THR A 193 10.31 23.83 20.48
N VAL A 194 9.16 23.49 19.92
CA VAL A 194 8.62 24.05 18.67
C VAL A 194 7.15 24.43 18.86
N ALA A 195 6.67 25.39 18.07
CA ALA A 195 5.29 25.85 18.13
C ALA A 195 4.82 26.34 16.76
N GLY A 196 3.51 26.25 16.52
CA GLY A 196 2.87 26.77 15.32
C GLY A 196 3.32 26.06 14.04
N ASP A 197 3.65 26.85 13.02
CA ASP A 197 4.00 26.34 11.69
C ASP A 197 5.48 25.93 11.61
N LEU A 198 5.74 24.63 11.45
CA LEU A 198 7.07 24.05 11.33
C LEU A 198 7.82 24.51 10.08
N SER A 199 7.13 24.98 9.03
CA SER A 199 7.79 25.62 7.89
C SER A 199 8.44 26.97 8.24
N GLN A 200 8.10 27.53 9.41
CA GLN A 200 8.71 28.74 9.97
C GLN A 200 9.64 28.44 11.15
N ALA A 201 9.85 27.16 11.50
CA ALA A 201 10.72 26.79 12.60
C ALA A 201 12.18 27.17 12.30
N SER A 202 12.89 27.63 13.32
CA SER A 202 14.28 28.05 13.24
C SER A 202 15.15 27.17 14.14
N SER A 203 16.22 26.61 13.57
CA SER A 203 17.27 25.92 14.33
C SER A 203 18.63 26.57 14.04
N PRO A 204 19.49 26.81 15.04
CA PRO A 204 20.80 27.42 14.82
C PRO A 204 21.61 26.68 13.75
N GLY A 205 22.10 27.40 12.74
CA GLY A 205 22.88 26.83 11.64
C GLY A 205 22.06 26.22 10.50
N TYR A 206 20.73 26.29 10.55
CA TYR A 206 19.84 25.79 9.50
C TYR A 206 18.96 26.92 8.93
N PRO A 207 18.60 26.88 7.64
CA PRO A 207 17.60 27.78 7.07
C PRO A 207 16.25 27.65 7.79
N THR A 208 15.46 28.72 7.80
CA THR A 208 14.07 28.66 8.30
C THR A 208 13.30 27.55 7.59
N GLY A 209 12.53 26.79 8.36
CA GLY A 209 11.79 25.62 7.88
C GLY A 209 12.68 24.40 7.64
N THR A 210 13.95 24.41 8.05
CA THR A 210 14.83 23.26 8.03
C THR A 210 15.20 22.82 9.45
N LEU A 211 14.94 21.56 9.77
CA LEU A 211 15.24 20.99 11.08
C LEU A 211 16.29 19.87 10.97
N PRO A 212 17.32 19.86 11.85
CA PRO A 212 18.23 18.72 12.01
C PRO A 212 17.57 17.53 12.73
N PRO A 213 18.26 16.39 12.88
CA PRO A 213 17.77 15.27 13.69
C PRO A 213 17.56 15.72 15.14
N GLY A 214 16.48 15.26 15.78
CA GLY A 214 16.13 15.70 17.13
C GLY A 214 14.72 15.31 17.56
N VAL A 215 14.41 15.66 18.81
CA VAL A 215 13.10 15.46 19.45
C VAL A 215 12.48 16.82 19.73
N TYR A 216 11.45 17.16 18.96
CA TYR A 216 10.81 18.45 18.91
C TYR A 216 9.46 18.39 19.63
N LYS A 217 9.31 19.14 20.71
CA LYS A 217 8.11 19.14 21.55
C LYS A 217 7.29 20.40 21.41
N SER A 218 5.98 20.25 21.30
CA SER A 218 4.99 21.32 21.39
C SER A 218 3.91 21.00 22.43
N SER A 219 3.55 21.98 23.25
CA SER A 219 2.39 21.89 24.16
C SER A 219 1.06 22.21 23.45
N SER A 220 1.10 22.56 22.17
CA SER A 220 -0.06 22.91 21.34
C SER A 220 -0.13 22.02 20.09
N SER A 221 -0.96 22.42 19.13
CA SER A 221 -0.92 21.90 17.76
C SER A 221 0.33 22.34 17.01
N LEU A 222 0.70 21.58 15.99
CA LEU A 222 1.70 21.94 14.98
C LEU A 222 1.08 21.93 13.58
N SER A 223 1.63 22.75 12.68
CA SER A 223 1.19 22.79 11.29
C SER A 223 2.36 22.86 10.30
N ILE A 224 2.07 22.59 9.03
CA ILE A 224 2.94 22.91 7.88
C ILE A 224 2.05 23.55 6.83
N ALA A 225 2.08 24.88 6.71
CA ALA A 225 1.12 25.61 5.87
C ALA A 225 1.76 26.72 5.01
N ALA A 226 2.55 27.60 5.62
CA ALA A 226 3.12 28.77 4.93
C ALA A 226 4.25 28.39 3.95
N GLY A 227 4.99 27.33 4.24
CA GLY A 227 6.09 26.82 3.41
C GLY A 227 6.20 25.30 3.48
N ASN A 228 7.34 24.77 3.05
CA ASN A 228 7.69 23.36 3.21
C ASN A 228 8.54 23.16 4.47
N LEU A 229 8.42 22.00 5.09
CA LEU A 229 9.33 21.55 6.14
C LEU A 229 10.43 20.69 5.51
N THR A 230 11.69 21.05 5.71
CA THR A 230 12.85 20.23 5.33
C THR A 230 13.41 19.53 6.54
N LEU A 231 13.57 18.21 6.46
CA LEU A 231 14.26 17.40 7.47
C LEU A 231 15.64 17.04 6.91
N ASP A 232 16.69 17.60 7.52
CA ASP A 232 18.07 17.40 7.08
C ASP A 232 18.77 16.38 7.98
N GLY A 233 19.02 15.18 7.45
CA GLY A 233 19.68 14.09 8.19
C GLY A 233 21.18 14.32 8.42
N GLY A 234 21.77 15.41 7.94
CA GLY A 234 23.19 15.73 8.17
C GLY A 234 24.16 14.73 7.53
N GLY A 235 23.71 13.98 6.53
CA GLY A 235 24.46 12.91 5.86
C GLY A 235 24.32 11.53 6.49
N ASN A 236 23.55 11.38 7.58
CA ASN A 236 23.37 10.12 8.29
C ASN A 236 21.97 9.50 8.04
N ALA A 237 21.94 8.28 7.50
CA ALA A 237 20.70 7.55 7.23
C ALA A 237 19.95 7.11 8.50
N ASN A 238 20.67 7.00 9.61
CA ASN A 238 20.13 6.66 10.93
C ASN A 238 19.67 7.90 11.71
N SER A 239 19.59 9.08 11.07
CA SER A 239 19.10 10.29 11.71
C SER A 239 17.62 10.20 12.09
N VAL A 240 17.31 10.46 13.36
CA VAL A 240 15.97 10.35 13.93
C VAL A 240 15.33 11.71 14.14
N PHE A 241 14.06 11.82 13.77
CA PHE A 241 13.21 12.98 13.98
C PHE A 241 11.96 12.54 14.73
N ILE A 242 11.71 13.10 15.91
CA ILE A 242 10.47 12.87 16.66
C ILE A 242 9.79 14.19 16.88
N PHE A 243 8.54 14.30 16.46
CA PHE A 243 7.67 15.43 16.73
C PHE A 243 6.61 15.01 17.75
N GLN A 244 6.63 15.65 18.92
CA GLN A 244 5.64 15.46 19.98
C GLN A 244 4.73 16.68 20.03
N MET A 245 3.43 16.50 19.89
CA MET A 245 2.45 17.59 20.03
C MET A 245 1.28 17.17 20.90
N ALA A 246 0.84 18.07 21.77
CA ALA A 246 -0.26 17.80 22.69
C ALA A 246 -1.63 17.74 22.01
N SER A 247 -1.78 18.37 20.85
CA SER A 247 -3.05 18.44 20.12
C SER A 247 -2.90 17.96 18.68
N THR A 248 -3.21 18.78 17.69
CA THR A 248 -3.35 18.33 16.29
C THR A 248 -2.07 18.52 15.47
N LEU A 249 -1.94 17.72 14.41
CA LEU A 249 -1.04 17.97 13.29
C LEU A 249 -1.86 18.36 12.06
N THR A 250 -1.54 19.47 11.40
CA THR A 250 -2.20 19.84 10.12
C THR A 250 -1.18 20.26 9.07
N THR A 251 -1.13 19.54 7.95
CA THR A 251 -0.41 19.99 6.75
C THR A 251 -1.41 20.39 5.67
N THR A 252 -1.14 21.48 4.95
CA THR A 252 -2.11 22.07 4.01
C THR A 252 -1.61 21.97 2.57
N LEU A 253 -2.40 21.38 1.67
CA LEU A 253 -2.08 21.43 0.24
C LEU A 253 -2.38 22.85 -0.29
N ASN A 254 -1.33 23.61 -0.62
CA ASN A 254 -1.45 24.91 -1.27
C ASN A 254 -0.91 24.83 -2.70
N GLY A 255 -1.69 24.26 -3.63
CA GLY A 255 -1.29 24.13 -5.04
C GLY A 255 0.02 23.37 -5.28
N GLY A 256 0.46 22.58 -4.30
CA GLY A 256 1.74 21.87 -4.28
C GLY A 256 2.97 22.71 -3.94
N THR A 257 2.85 24.03 -3.74
CA THR A 257 3.98 24.91 -3.45
C THR A 257 4.39 24.93 -1.97
N SER A 258 3.46 24.67 -1.06
CA SER A 258 3.71 24.58 0.39
C SER A 258 2.91 23.46 1.05
N GLY A 259 3.23 23.19 2.32
CA GLY A 259 2.64 22.11 3.11
C GLY A 259 3.29 20.74 2.92
N ASN A 260 4.40 20.68 2.17
CA ASN A 260 5.13 19.45 1.93
C ASN A 260 6.21 19.21 2.98
N ILE A 261 6.55 17.93 3.17
CA ILE A 261 7.79 17.53 3.85
C ILE A 261 8.82 17.16 2.80
N LEU A 262 10.04 17.67 2.94
CA LEU A 262 11.19 17.43 2.09
C LEU A 262 12.29 16.74 2.90
N LEU A 263 12.92 15.72 2.32
CA LEU A 263 14.03 15.01 2.95
C LEU A 263 15.35 15.44 2.32
N LYS A 264 16.34 15.73 3.16
CA LYS A 264 17.71 16.10 2.76
C LYS A 264 18.72 15.33 3.61
N GLY A 265 19.94 15.21 3.12
CA GLY A 265 21.07 14.74 3.93
C GLY A 265 20.85 13.32 4.47
N ASN A 266 20.31 12.43 3.65
CA ASN A 266 19.97 11.04 4.00
C ASN A 266 18.89 10.88 5.09
N ALA A 267 18.08 11.91 5.39
CA ALA A 267 16.90 11.70 6.21
C ALA A 267 15.99 10.61 5.59
N SER A 268 15.46 9.71 6.43
CA SER A 268 14.66 8.56 6.01
C SER A 268 13.27 8.59 6.65
N PRO A 269 12.19 8.29 5.90
CA PRO A 269 10.84 8.21 6.44
C PRO A 269 10.70 7.17 7.56
N CYS A 270 11.58 6.16 7.59
CA CYS A 270 11.62 5.14 8.63
C CYS A 270 11.93 5.73 10.01
N ASN A 271 12.73 6.79 10.04
CA ASN A 271 13.27 7.41 11.25
C ASN A 271 12.57 8.74 11.58
N ILE A 272 11.39 8.99 10.99
CA ILE A 272 10.56 10.17 11.26
C ILE A 272 9.29 9.71 11.97
N TYR A 273 9.02 10.28 13.14
CA TYR A 273 7.89 9.91 13.99
C TYR A 273 7.08 11.16 14.38
N TRP A 274 5.77 11.08 14.20
CA TRP A 274 4.82 12.12 14.57
C TRP A 274 3.91 11.58 15.68
N GLN A 275 4.21 11.90 16.93
CA GLN A 275 3.32 11.62 18.05
C GLN A 275 2.31 12.75 18.16
N VAL A 276 1.03 12.44 17.89
CA VAL A 276 -0.05 13.43 17.80
C VAL A 276 -1.05 13.20 18.93
N GLY A 277 -1.18 14.16 19.85
CA GLY A 277 -2.03 14.06 21.04
C GLY A 277 -3.54 14.04 20.77
N SER A 278 -3.95 14.27 19.52
CA SER A 278 -5.34 14.15 19.08
C SER A 278 -5.41 13.56 17.66
N SER A 279 -5.84 14.34 16.68
CA SER A 279 -5.98 13.91 15.28
C SER A 279 -4.97 14.60 14.36
N ALA A 280 -4.65 13.95 13.24
CA ALA A 280 -3.77 14.48 12.21
C ALA A 280 -4.52 14.65 10.88
N THR A 281 -4.28 15.78 10.19
CA THR A 281 -4.72 15.99 8.81
C THR A 281 -3.48 16.19 7.95
N LEU A 282 -3.21 15.21 7.08
CA LEU A 282 -2.01 15.12 6.27
C LEU A 282 -2.34 15.60 4.85
N GLY A 283 -2.25 16.90 4.57
CA GLY A 283 -2.24 17.45 3.22
C GLY A 283 -0.83 17.56 2.62
N GLY A 284 -0.70 18.38 1.59
CA GLY A 284 0.53 18.54 0.79
C GLY A 284 0.59 17.56 -0.39
N GLN A 285 1.59 17.71 -1.25
CA GLN A 285 1.89 16.73 -2.29
C GLN A 285 2.66 15.54 -1.70
N THR A 286 3.59 15.81 -0.78
CA THR A 286 4.40 14.78 -0.11
C THR A 286 4.30 14.89 1.41
N PHE A 287 4.06 13.74 2.06
CA PHE A 287 4.19 13.57 3.50
C PHE A 287 5.11 12.39 3.80
N TYR A 288 6.02 12.57 4.77
CA TYR A 288 6.98 11.54 5.19
C TYR A 288 6.88 11.26 6.69
N GLY A 289 6.93 9.97 7.06
CA GLY A 289 7.10 9.52 8.44
C GLY A 289 5.93 8.72 9.01
N ASN A 290 6.17 8.14 10.18
CA ASN A 290 5.22 7.30 10.90
C ASN A 290 4.36 8.18 11.82
N VAL A 291 3.06 8.26 11.54
CA VAL A 291 2.09 9.05 12.29
C VAL A 291 1.42 8.16 13.33
N LEU A 292 1.68 8.46 14.61
CA LEU A 292 1.13 7.80 15.80
C LEU A 292 0.10 8.76 16.41
N ALA A 293 -1.16 8.67 16.00
CA ALA A 293 -2.21 9.59 16.43
C ALA A 293 -3.05 8.99 17.55
N TYR A 294 -3.33 9.79 18.58
CA TYR A 294 -4.20 9.37 19.68
C TYR A 294 -5.64 9.09 19.22
N SER A 295 -6.11 9.79 18.19
CA SER A 295 -7.43 9.64 17.59
C SER A 295 -7.30 9.43 16.08
N SER A 296 -7.89 10.29 15.25
CA SER A 296 -8.05 10.00 13.81
C SER A 296 -6.96 10.59 12.92
N ILE A 297 -6.75 9.99 11.76
CA ILE A 297 -5.85 10.48 10.70
C ILE A 297 -6.66 10.67 9.42
N THR A 298 -6.59 11.87 8.83
CA THR A 298 -7.12 12.15 7.49
C THR A 298 -5.95 12.33 6.51
N ILE A 299 -5.90 11.53 5.46
CA ILE A 299 -4.85 11.56 4.44
C ILE A 299 -5.36 12.30 3.20
N ASN A 300 -4.94 13.55 3.06
CA ASN A 300 -5.17 14.41 1.90
C ASN A 300 -3.91 14.59 1.05
N ALA A 301 -2.84 13.86 1.35
CA ALA A 301 -1.57 13.95 0.64
C ALA A 301 -1.59 13.07 -0.61
N SER A 302 -1.11 13.61 -1.73
CA SER A 302 -1.00 12.85 -2.99
C SER A 302 -0.04 11.67 -2.85
N THR A 303 1.07 11.86 -2.14
CA THR A 303 2.06 10.83 -1.82
C THR A 303 2.34 10.84 -0.33
N PHE A 304 2.14 9.70 0.31
CA PHE A 304 2.44 9.48 1.71
C PHE A 304 3.38 8.29 1.86
N THR A 305 4.62 8.55 2.28
CA THR A 305 5.60 7.49 2.56
C THR A 305 5.82 7.41 4.05
N GLY A 306 5.23 6.41 4.69
CA GLY A 306 5.11 6.35 6.13
C GLY A 306 4.06 5.33 6.57
N ARG A 307 3.52 5.55 7.76
CA ARG A 307 2.46 4.72 8.35
C ARG A 307 1.41 5.62 9.00
N ALA A 308 0.14 5.38 8.72
CA ALA A 308 -0.97 6.06 9.40
C ALA A 308 -1.54 5.11 10.46
N LEU A 309 -1.18 5.37 11.72
CA LEU A 309 -1.47 4.51 12.86
C LEU A 309 -2.36 5.31 13.84
N ALA A 310 -3.66 5.05 13.79
CA ALA A 310 -4.70 5.86 14.42
C ALA A 310 -5.38 5.12 15.59
N GLY A 311 -5.09 5.54 16.81
CA GLY A 311 -5.61 4.92 18.02
C GLY A 311 -4.57 4.09 18.75
N GLY A 312 -4.98 2.95 19.29
CA GLY A 312 -4.24 2.11 20.23
C GLY A 312 -5.20 1.51 21.24
N THR A 313 -4.91 0.32 21.77
CA THR A 313 -5.82 -0.36 22.73
C THR A 313 -6.10 0.43 24.02
N THR A 314 -5.25 1.39 24.37
CA THR A 314 -5.49 2.32 25.50
C THR A 314 -5.49 3.79 25.05
N LEU A 315 -5.54 4.02 23.75
CA LEU A 315 -5.63 5.35 23.12
C LEU A 315 -7.08 5.53 22.64
N GLY A 316 -7.41 6.66 22.03
CA GLY A 316 -8.76 6.86 21.50
C GLY A 316 -9.07 5.90 20.35
N ASP A 317 -10.34 5.59 20.13
CA ASP A 317 -10.76 4.86 18.93
C ASP A 317 -10.57 5.77 17.70
N GLY A 318 -9.42 5.61 17.03
CA GLY A 318 -9.04 6.39 15.85
C GLY A 318 -9.63 5.83 14.56
N ALA A 319 -9.91 6.68 13.59
CA ALA A 319 -10.23 6.29 12.23
C ALA A 319 -9.14 6.77 11.27
N VAL A 320 -8.92 6.04 10.17
CA VAL A 320 -8.14 6.55 9.03
C VAL A 320 -9.11 6.84 7.87
N SER A 321 -9.03 8.04 7.31
CA SER A 321 -9.87 8.45 6.18
C SER A 321 -9.02 9.00 5.04
N ILE A 322 -9.31 8.56 3.81
CA ILE A 322 -8.63 8.98 2.58
C ILE A 322 -9.69 9.55 1.63
N PRO A 323 -10.08 10.83 1.80
CA PRO A 323 -11.20 11.41 1.08
C PRO A 323 -10.85 11.89 -0.34
N LEU A 324 -9.57 11.84 -0.73
CA LEU A 324 -9.14 12.25 -2.06
C LEU A 324 -9.80 11.40 -3.14
N ALA A 325 -10.61 12.01 -4.00
CA ALA A 325 -11.25 11.32 -5.11
C ALA A 325 -10.23 10.73 -6.11
N GLY A 326 -9.07 11.37 -6.28
CA GLY A 326 -7.95 10.85 -7.07
C GLY A 326 -7.16 9.73 -6.39
N GLY A 327 -7.40 9.49 -5.09
CA GLY A 327 -6.63 8.58 -4.25
C GLY A 327 -5.29 9.16 -3.78
N SER A 328 -4.63 8.41 -2.90
CA SER A 328 -3.25 8.64 -2.45
C SER A 328 -2.34 7.49 -2.87
N LEU A 329 -1.09 7.78 -3.19
CA LEU A 329 -0.04 6.76 -3.17
C LEU A 329 0.48 6.64 -1.74
N ILE A 330 0.21 5.51 -1.10
CA ILE A 330 0.65 5.22 0.27
C ILE A 330 1.73 4.15 0.22
N THR A 331 2.86 4.41 0.85
CA THR A 331 4.02 3.52 0.80
C THR A 331 4.54 3.26 2.20
N ASN A 332 4.42 2.02 2.67
CA ASN A 332 5.08 1.57 3.88
C ASN A 332 6.61 1.60 3.64
N PRO A 333 7.37 2.35 4.45
CA PRO A 333 8.81 2.44 4.26
C PRO A 333 9.58 1.21 4.74
N GLY A 334 8.91 0.23 5.39
CA GLY A 334 9.54 -0.95 5.98
C GLY A 334 10.21 -0.68 7.33
N GLY A 335 10.88 -1.70 7.86
CA GLY A 335 11.74 -1.62 9.05
C GLY A 335 11.20 -2.49 10.16
N ASN A 336 12.07 -3.24 10.85
CA ASN A 336 11.69 -4.21 11.89
C ASN A 336 11.26 -3.58 13.21
#